data_AF-A0A953JZ30-F1
#
_entry.id   AF-A0A953JZ30-F1
#
_cell.length_a   1.000
_cell.length_b   1.000
_cell.length_c   1.000
_cell.angle_alpha   90.00
_cell.angle_beta   90.00
_cell.angle_gamma   90.00
#
_symmetry.space_group_name_H-M   'P 1'
#
loop_
_entity.id
_entity.type
_entity.pdbx_description
1 polymer ?
#
loop_
_entity_poly.entity_id
_entity_poly.type
_entity_poly.pdbx_seq_one_letter_code
_entity_poly.pdbx_strand_id
1 'polypeptide(L)'
;MLRFIEFIRNQERWFFFLFVAASCSVFFLTRHFVTLDGPAHLYNAGLLAEMIKGNSSLYDYYEFNSLLIPNWMGHFFLSFFQLFLPGEWSEKLFLVLYVFAFSYSFRFFVRQYDRKNGMISILILPFVFSTFLYFGFYNFSIAFVFLFRLLGVLKKYEGKYDILFYLRFSGLLLCIWYSHITVFVFALLLTASLRVFHHYLKGMVWKKFLRESAFLFIAVLPGVILTLLYKQKYGSPDGFSYLPVDEIHHYFYRIQSFVHYTTDEGKFNFYFFWFFVGSIVVLLFFRISARGPHSPLILDSDILFILAIPVAILCYVLPDSDSKGGYIIIRMNYMFYLLIFSWIATQRWNSLLQMISVAGILLVFAAETRFRTKIQLEASRMASDIYYAAELLPDQAVVLPVQLSSNWVTGHYSNYLGADKPVIILENYEAAQDYFPLRWKANSPASALWPSADAICLEKPEFFGAQYPLITHVFILHGDLQASESCKSTMNTLLQNNAELKYSSQFCSLYELR
;
A
#
# COMPACT_ATOMS: atom_id res chain seq x y z
N MET A 1 -33.90 18.54 -14.81
CA MET A 1 -32.54 18.01 -15.03
C MET A 1 -31.47 19.12 -14.95
N LEU A 2 -31.43 20.12 -15.84
CA LEU A 2 -30.38 21.16 -15.85
C LEU A 2 -30.16 21.93 -14.53
N ARG A 3 -31.23 22.36 -13.84
CA ARG A 3 -31.14 23.04 -12.53
C ARG A 3 -30.47 22.17 -11.44
N PHE A 4 -30.69 20.86 -11.47
CA PHE A 4 -30.07 19.93 -10.52
C PHE A 4 -28.58 19.76 -10.79
N ILE A 5 -28.18 19.67 -12.06
CA ILE A 5 -26.77 19.62 -12.49
C ILE A 5 -26.03 20.87 -12.00
N GLU A 6 -26.66 22.03 -12.17
CA GLU A 6 -26.08 23.30 -11.74
C GLU A 6 -25.95 23.40 -10.21
N PHE A 7 -26.94 22.91 -9.46
CA PHE A 7 -26.84 22.80 -8.00
C PHE A 7 -25.66 21.93 -7.55
N ILE A 8 -25.53 20.71 -8.13
CA ILE A 8 -24.40 19.81 -7.83
C ILE A 8 -23.07 20.50 -8.09
N ARG A 9 -22.95 21.18 -9.23
CA ARG A 9 -21.73 21.90 -9.61
C ARG A 9 -21.38 22.99 -8.60
N ASN A 10 -22.37 23.77 -8.16
CA ASN A 10 -22.14 24.86 -7.20
C ASN A 10 -21.71 24.34 -5.82
N GLN A 11 -22.10 23.11 -5.47
CA GLN A 11 -21.76 22.45 -4.20
C GLN A 11 -20.71 21.34 -4.36
N GLU A 12 -19.98 21.29 -5.47
CA GLU A 12 -19.10 20.15 -5.83
C GLU A 12 -18.10 19.76 -4.72
N ARG A 13 -17.62 20.74 -3.95
CA ARG A 13 -16.62 20.53 -2.89
C ARG A 13 -17.20 19.72 -1.74
N TRP A 14 -18.46 19.95 -1.42
CA TRP A 14 -19.16 19.27 -0.35
C TRP A 14 -19.56 17.87 -0.79
N PHE A 15 -20.06 17.72 -2.02
CA PHE A 15 -20.31 16.39 -2.57
C PHE A 15 -19.03 15.55 -2.64
N PHE A 16 -17.92 16.13 -3.11
CA PHE A 16 -16.62 15.45 -3.10
C PHE A 16 -16.23 15.01 -1.68
N PHE A 17 -16.29 15.92 -0.70
CA PHE A 17 -16.01 15.60 0.70
C PHE A 17 -16.91 14.48 1.21
N LEU A 18 -18.22 14.58 0.97
CA LEU A 18 -19.21 13.60 1.41
C LEU A 18 -18.94 12.21 0.82
N PHE A 19 -18.58 12.11 -0.46
CA PHE A 19 -18.27 10.82 -1.07
C PHE A 19 -16.97 10.22 -0.53
N VAL A 20 -15.93 11.03 -0.29
CA VAL A 20 -14.68 10.57 0.34
C VAL A 20 -14.92 10.16 1.81
N ALA A 21 -15.74 10.91 2.54
CA ALA A 21 -16.11 10.57 3.91
C ALA A 21 -16.96 9.30 3.96
N ALA A 22 -17.94 9.16 3.05
CA ALA A 22 -18.76 7.98 2.93
C ALA A 22 -17.93 6.74 2.57
N SER A 23 -16.92 6.86 1.70
CA SER A 23 -16.02 5.74 1.41
C SER A 23 -15.18 5.31 2.61
N CYS A 24 -14.90 6.20 3.57
CA CYS A 24 -14.23 5.81 4.81
C CYS A 24 -15.10 4.96 5.74
N SER A 25 -16.44 4.95 5.56
CA SER A 25 -17.34 4.15 6.40
C SER A 25 -17.00 2.66 6.39
N VAL A 26 -16.36 2.17 5.32
CA VAL A 26 -15.97 0.76 5.17
C VAL A 26 -15.07 0.26 6.28
N PHE A 27 -14.21 1.13 6.84
CA PHE A 27 -13.32 0.80 7.95
C PHE A 27 -14.05 0.64 9.28
N PHE A 28 -15.30 1.09 9.36
CA PHE A 28 -16.14 1.03 10.57
C PHE A 28 -17.29 0.02 10.45
N LEU A 29 -17.42 -0.67 9.31
CA LEU A 29 -18.41 -1.74 9.14
C LEU A 29 -18.03 -3.01 9.91
N THR A 30 -16.75 -3.16 10.25
CA THR A 30 -16.20 -4.25 11.04
C THR A 30 -15.43 -3.70 12.25
N ARG A 31 -15.20 -4.54 13.26
CA ARG A 31 -14.38 -4.14 14.42
C ARG A 31 -12.94 -3.95 13.99
N HIS A 32 -12.37 -4.92 13.28
CA HIS A 32 -11.03 -4.81 12.70
C HIS A 32 -11.17 -4.75 11.18
N PHE A 33 -10.51 -3.79 10.54
CA PHE A 33 -10.37 -3.77 9.09
C PHE A 33 -9.10 -4.52 8.74
N VAL A 34 -9.24 -5.71 8.19
CA VAL A 34 -8.12 -6.65 8.12
C VAL A 34 -7.47 -6.63 6.74
N THR A 35 -6.17 -6.46 6.72
CA THR A 35 -5.34 -6.52 5.51
C THR A 35 -4.29 -7.62 5.68
N LEU A 36 -3.59 -8.01 4.61
CA LEU A 36 -2.56 -9.04 4.67
C LEU A 36 -1.40 -8.63 5.62
N ASP A 37 -0.73 -7.52 5.30
CA ASP A 37 0.46 -7.06 6.05
C ASP A 37 0.12 -6.13 7.23
N GLY A 38 -1.12 -5.64 7.31
CA GLY A 38 -1.59 -4.75 8.39
C GLY A 38 -1.28 -5.24 9.82
N PRO A 39 -1.50 -6.53 10.16
CA PRO A 39 -1.14 -7.06 11.47
C PRO A 39 0.35 -6.86 11.79
N ALA A 40 1.24 -7.13 10.84
CA ALA A 40 2.68 -6.98 11.04
C ALA A 40 3.09 -5.50 11.15
N HIS A 41 2.50 -4.63 10.32
CA HIS A 41 2.72 -3.19 10.40
C HIS A 41 2.28 -2.62 11.75
N LEU A 42 1.13 -3.03 12.27
CA LEU A 42 0.64 -2.60 13.58
C LEU A 42 1.51 -3.10 14.72
N TYR A 43 1.93 -4.36 14.67
CA TYR A 43 2.81 -4.93 15.67
C TYR A 43 4.16 -4.21 15.72
N ASN A 44 4.84 -4.06 14.58
CA ASN A 44 6.14 -3.39 14.53
C ASN A 44 6.05 -1.89 14.85
N ALA A 45 4.96 -1.22 14.47
CA ALA A 45 4.69 0.15 14.91
C ALA A 45 4.51 0.25 16.44
N GLY A 46 3.88 -0.75 17.06
CA GLY A 46 3.70 -0.85 18.50
C GLY A 46 5.03 -1.07 19.21
N LEU A 47 5.86 -1.98 18.71
CA LEU A 47 7.22 -2.19 19.19
C LEU A 47 8.06 -0.91 19.10
N LEU A 48 7.99 -0.17 17.98
CA LEU A 48 8.66 1.12 17.83
C LEU A 48 8.19 2.12 18.91
N ALA A 49 6.89 2.20 19.15
CA ALA A 49 6.31 3.10 20.15
C ALA A 49 6.79 2.74 21.57
N GLU A 50 6.80 1.46 21.92
CA GLU A 50 7.26 0.96 23.22
C GLU A 50 8.77 1.13 23.43
N MET A 51 9.59 0.90 22.39
CA MET A 51 11.02 1.18 22.45
C MET A 51 11.30 2.69 22.63
N ILE A 52 10.55 3.56 21.95
CA ILE A 52 10.65 5.02 22.13
C ILE A 52 10.26 5.45 23.55
N LYS A 53 9.27 4.79 24.16
CA LYS A 53 8.90 5.00 25.58
C LYS A 53 9.96 4.49 26.57
N GLY A 54 10.98 3.77 26.10
CA GLY A 54 12.09 3.28 26.92
C GLY A 54 11.87 1.88 27.49
N ASN A 55 11.02 1.05 26.89
CA ASN A 55 10.84 -0.34 27.30
C ASN A 55 12.12 -1.16 27.04
N SER A 56 12.95 -1.33 28.08
CA SER A 56 14.30 -1.86 27.96
C SER A 56 14.37 -3.33 27.55
N SER A 57 13.34 -4.13 27.87
CA SER A 57 13.32 -5.57 27.56
C SER A 57 13.26 -5.86 26.07
N LEU A 58 12.66 -4.96 25.27
CA LEU A 58 12.56 -5.13 23.83
C LEU A 58 13.93 -5.01 23.15
N TYR A 59 14.89 -4.30 23.74
CA TYR A 59 16.26 -4.13 23.20
C TYR A 59 17.13 -5.39 23.29
N ASP A 60 16.67 -6.43 23.99
CA ASP A 60 17.30 -7.75 23.99
C ASP A 60 16.99 -8.50 22.68
N TYR A 61 15.85 -8.20 22.04
CA TYR A 61 15.37 -8.87 20.84
C TYR A 61 15.48 -8.02 19.59
N TYR A 62 15.20 -6.73 19.70
CA TYR A 62 15.07 -5.81 18.58
C TYR A 62 16.10 -4.69 18.64
N GLU A 63 16.48 -4.22 17.46
CA GLU A 63 17.24 -2.98 17.29
C GLU A 63 16.63 -2.12 16.19
N PHE A 64 16.81 -0.80 16.30
CA PHE A 64 16.48 0.11 15.22
C PHE A 64 17.38 -0.19 14.02
N ASN A 65 16.78 -0.21 12.83
CA ASN A 65 17.54 -0.31 11.61
C ASN A 65 18.41 0.95 11.46
N SER A 66 19.72 0.77 11.58
CA SER A 66 20.70 1.86 11.48
C SER A 66 20.77 2.50 10.09
N LEU A 67 20.17 1.86 9.08
CA LEU A 67 20.10 2.41 7.75
C LEU A 67 18.88 3.27 7.50
N LEU A 68 19.10 4.28 6.68
CA LEU A 68 18.01 4.95 5.97
C LEU A 68 17.50 3.98 4.90
N ILE A 69 16.27 3.54 5.07
CA ILE A 69 15.58 2.59 4.21
C ILE A 69 14.31 3.22 3.65
N PRO A 70 13.84 2.80 2.45
CA PRO A 70 12.46 3.01 2.08
C PRO A 70 11.55 2.22 3.04
N ASN A 71 10.27 2.60 3.19
CA ASN A 71 9.25 2.00 4.07
C ASN A 71 9.18 2.49 5.52
N TRP A 72 9.67 3.69 5.83
CA TRP A 72 9.50 4.29 7.15
C TRP A 72 8.15 4.97 7.37
N MET A 73 7.56 5.55 6.33
CA MET A 73 6.47 6.52 6.48
C MET A 73 5.21 5.91 7.11
N GLY A 74 4.81 4.70 6.69
CA GLY A 74 3.65 3.98 7.23
C GLY A 74 3.83 3.68 8.72
N HIS A 75 4.95 3.04 9.07
CA HIS A 75 5.32 2.72 10.46
C HIS A 75 5.43 3.96 11.34
N PHE A 76 5.98 5.06 10.81
CA PHE A 76 6.07 6.32 11.55
C PHE A 76 4.68 6.83 11.96
N PHE A 77 3.71 6.87 11.04
CA PHE A 77 2.36 7.32 11.36
C PHE A 77 1.63 6.37 12.32
N LEU A 78 1.70 5.05 12.08
CA LEU A 78 1.07 4.07 12.94
C LEU A 78 1.66 4.11 14.36
N SER A 79 2.99 4.15 14.47
CA SER A 79 3.69 4.20 15.75
C SER A 79 3.35 5.47 16.50
N PHE A 80 3.30 6.62 15.81
CA PHE A 80 2.86 7.88 16.39
C PHE A 80 1.43 7.80 16.94
N PHE A 81 0.49 7.19 16.21
CA PHE A 81 -0.89 7.01 16.69
C PHE A 81 -0.96 6.04 17.88
N GLN A 82 -0.17 4.97 17.88
CA GLN A 82 -0.09 4.01 18.99
C GLN A 82 0.54 4.57 20.27
N LEU A 83 1.13 5.78 20.23
CA LEU A 83 1.52 6.47 21.45
C LEU A 83 0.30 6.84 22.33
N PHE A 84 -0.89 6.97 21.74
CA PHE A 84 -2.10 7.44 22.45
C PHE A 84 -3.41 6.74 22.05
N LEU A 85 -3.39 5.80 21.10
CA LEU A 85 -4.54 5.00 20.67
C LEU A 85 -4.18 3.50 20.68
N PRO A 86 -5.15 2.60 20.92
CA PRO A 86 -4.98 1.18 20.63
C PRO A 86 -4.71 0.93 19.13
N GLY A 87 -4.14 -0.22 18.79
CA GLY A 87 -3.77 -0.63 17.45
C GLY A 87 -4.94 -0.56 16.47
N GLU A 88 -6.12 -1.05 16.87
CA GLU A 88 -7.36 -0.97 16.07
C GLU A 88 -7.68 0.47 15.64
N TRP A 89 -7.68 1.41 16.59
CA TRP A 89 -8.02 2.81 16.32
C TRP A 89 -6.90 3.54 15.59
N SER A 90 -5.65 3.17 15.86
CA SER A 90 -4.46 3.68 15.15
C SER A 90 -4.53 3.34 13.66
N GLU A 91 -4.85 2.09 13.32
CA GLU A 91 -5.01 1.67 11.93
C GLU A 91 -6.17 2.38 11.25
N LYS A 92 -7.34 2.42 11.90
CA LYS A 92 -8.51 3.10 11.33
C LYS A 92 -8.25 4.58 11.09
N LEU A 93 -7.62 5.28 12.04
CA LEU A 93 -7.27 6.68 11.89
C LEU A 93 -6.29 6.87 10.71
N PHE A 94 -5.26 6.02 10.63
CA PHE A 94 -4.31 6.02 9.52
C PHE A 94 -5.01 5.83 8.17
N LEU A 95 -5.87 4.82 8.04
CA LEU A 95 -6.60 4.50 6.82
C LEU A 95 -7.55 5.63 6.39
N VAL A 96 -8.26 6.24 7.35
CA VAL A 96 -9.10 7.42 7.07
C VAL A 96 -8.25 8.58 6.54
N LEU A 97 -7.16 8.93 7.24
CA LEU A 97 -6.27 10.00 6.81
C LEU A 97 -5.65 9.71 5.43
N TYR A 98 -5.29 8.46 5.16
CA TYR A 98 -4.83 8.00 3.86
C TYR A 98 -5.87 8.25 2.75
N VAL A 99 -7.13 7.81 2.93
CA VAL A 99 -8.20 7.97 1.93
C VAL A 99 -8.42 9.46 1.61
N PHE A 100 -8.47 10.30 2.64
CA PHE A 100 -8.58 11.75 2.46
C PHE A 100 -7.35 12.33 1.77
N ALA A 101 -6.15 12.04 2.25
CA ALA A 101 -4.93 12.63 1.72
C ALA A 101 -4.70 12.23 0.25
N PHE A 102 -4.97 10.97 -0.11
CA PHE A 102 -4.88 10.48 -1.48
C PHE A 102 -5.88 11.20 -2.38
N SER A 103 -7.16 11.18 -2.01
CA SER A 103 -8.24 11.75 -2.80
C SER A 103 -8.08 13.25 -3.01
N TYR A 104 -7.69 13.99 -1.95
CA TYR A 104 -7.46 15.43 -2.03
C TYR A 104 -6.17 15.80 -2.75
N SER A 105 -5.11 15.00 -2.65
CA SER A 105 -3.88 15.20 -3.42
C SER A 105 -4.13 15.00 -4.92
N PHE A 106 -4.88 13.96 -5.29
CA PHE A 106 -5.31 13.74 -6.67
C PHE A 106 -6.22 14.88 -7.18
N ARG A 107 -7.22 15.27 -6.39
CA ARG A 107 -8.09 16.41 -6.72
C ARG A 107 -7.29 17.70 -6.89
N PHE A 108 -6.30 17.93 -6.05
CA PHE A 108 -5.40 19.08 -6.19
C PHE A 108 -4.66 19.04 -7.53
N PHE A 109 -4.08 17.91 -7.90
CA PHE A 109 -3.41 17.70 -9.19
C PHE A 109 -4.35 17.96 -10.38
N VAL A 110 -5.51 17.31 -10.42
CA VAL A 110 -6.50 17.45 -11.51
C VAL A 110 -6.94 18.90 -11.71
N ARG A 111 -7.20 19.62 -10.61
CA ARG A 111 -7.64 21.03 -10.67
C ARG A 111 -6.58 22.01 -11.17
N GLN A 112 -5.31 21.58 -11.31
CA GLN A 112 -4.29 22.40 -11.97
C GLN A 112 -4.42 22.39 -13.50
N TYR A 113 -5.08 21.39 -14.07
CA TYR A 113 -5.38 21.33 -15.51
C TYR A 113 -6.71 22.01 -15.84
N ASP A 114 -7.78 21.69 -15.10
CA ASP A 114 -9.06 22.39 -15.21
C ASP A 114 -9.75 22.45 -13.85
N ARG A 115 -10.10 23.67 -13.40
CA ARG A 115 -10.77 23.90 -12.12
C ARG A 115 -12.16 23.26 -12.04
N LYS A 116 -12.84 23.05 -13.17
CA LYS A 116 -14.17 22.42 -13.27
C LYS A 116 -14.13 20.90 -13.10
N ASN A 117 -12.94 20.30 -13.16
CA ASN A 117 -12.73 18.87 -12.97
C ASN A 117 -12.58 18.49 -11.49
N GLY A 118 -13.06 19.33 -10.56
CA GLY A 118 -13.08 18.94 -9.17
C GLY A 118 -13.81 17.61 -8.98
N MET A 119 -15.07 17.54 -9.44
CA MET A 119 -15.93 16.39 -9.15
C MET A 119 -15.47 15.08 -9.79
N ILE A 120 -14.90 15.13 -11.01
CA ILE A 120 -14.39 13.92 -11.69
C ILE A 120 -13.21 13.28 -10.93
N SER A 121 -12.61 14.00 -9.99
CA SER A 121 -11.52 13.46 -9.15
C SER A 121 -11.98 12.28 -8.28
N ILE A 122 -13.29 12.02 -8.14
CA ILE A 122 -13.85 10.83 -7.46
C ILE A 122 -13.47 9.52 -8.18
N LEU A 123 -13.13 9.58 -9.47
CA LEU A 123 -12.65 8.41 -10.22
C LEU A 123 -11.39 7.75 -9.61
N ILE A 124 -10.72 8.41 -8.66
CA ILE A 124 -9.56 7.87 -7.96
C ILE A 124 -9.91 6.83 -6.89
N LEU A 125 -11.15 6.78 -6.40
CA LEU A 125 -11.53 5.91 -5.27
C LEU A 125 -11.18 4.42 -5.48
N PRO A 126 -11.38 3.81 -6.66
CA PRO A 126 -10.95 2.42 -6.89
C PRO A 126 -9.44 2.21 -6.67
N PHE A 127 -8.60 3.20 -6.96
CA PHE A 127 -7.15 3.12 -6.69
C PHE A 127 -6.83 3.24 -5.20
N VAL A 128 -7.60 4.06 -4.48
CA VAL A 128 -7.48 4.18 -3.03
C VAL A 128 -7.80 2.84 -2.36
N PHE A 129 -8.84 2.14 -2.83
CA PHE A 129 -9.25 0.82 -2.35
C PHE A 129 -8.73 -0.32 -3.26
N SER A 130 -7.54 -0.15 -3.83
CA SER A 130 -6.87 -1.12 -4.71
C SER A 130 -6.30 -2.30 -3.95
N THR A 131 -5.79 -3.30 -4.68
CA THR A 131 -5.17 -4.52 -4.12
C THR A 131 -4.14 -4.19 -3.06
N PHE A 132 -3.36 -3.13 -3.26
CA PHE A 132 -2.31 -2.69 -2.36
C PHE A 132 -2.81 -2.20 -1.00
N LEU A 133 -4.03 -1.66 -0.91
CA LEU A 133 -4.60 -1.31 0.38
C LEU A 133 -4.88 -2.57 1.21
N TYR A 134 -5.52 -3.57 0.61
CA TYR A 134 -5.90 -4.79 1.33
C TYR A 134 -4.75 -5.78 1.49
N PHE A 135 -3.70 -5.66 0.67
CA PHE A 135 -2.43 -6.33 0.96
C PHE A 135 -1.70 -5.67 2.12
N GLY A 136 -2.17 -4.50 2.59
CA GLY A 136 -1.51 -3.78 3.66
C GLY A 136 -0.28 -3.01 3.20
N PHE A 137 -0.03 -2.82 1.89
CA PHE A 137 1.12 -2.06 1.37
C PHE A 137 0.93 -0.54 1.59
N TYR A 138 0.87 -0.14 2.85
CA TYR A 138 0.57 1.21 3.33
C TYR A 138 1.64 2.21 2.88
N ASN A 139 2.90 1.81 2.96
CA ASN A 139 4.04 2.58 2.48
C ASN A 139 3.97 2.86 0.96
N PHE A 140 3.68 1.83 0.15
CA PHE A 140 3.45 2.00 -1.30
C PHE A 140 2.28 2.94 -1.58
N SER A 141 1.18 2.75 -0.86
CA SER A 141 -0.06 3.50 -1.05
C SER A 141 0.08 4.99 -0.69
N ILE A 142 0.71 5.31 0.44
CA ILE A 142 0.98 6.69 0.85
C ILE A 142 1.94 7.40 -0.10
N ALA A 143 2.89 6.69 -0.72
CA ALA A 143 3.81 7.30 -1.67
C ALA A 143 3.05 8.01 -2.82
N PHE A 144 1.89 7.50 -3.24
CA PHE A 144 1.05 8.13 -4.26
C PHE A 144 0.35 9.41 -3.80
N VAL A 145 0.08 9.56 -2.51
CA VAL A 145 -0.40 10.83 -1.92
C VAL A 145 0.60 11.94 -2.24
N PHE A 146 1.87 11.69 -1.90
CA PHE A 146 2.96 12.62 -2.14
C PHE A 146 3.26 12.79 -3.63
N LEU A 147 3.15 11.73 -4.44
CA LEU A 147 3.28 11.81 -5.90
C LEU A 147 2.26 12.78 -6.49
N PHE A 148 0.97 12.62 -6.21
CA PHE A 148 -0.04 13.53 -6.76
C PHE A 148 0.15 14.97 -6.26
N ARG A 149 0.56 15.13 -5.00
CA ARG A 149 0.92 16.45 -4.49
C ARG A 149 2.10 17.06 -5.25
N LEU A 150 3.14 16.27 -5.54
CA LEU A 150 4.31 16.66 -6.34
C LEU A 150 3.91 17.11 -7.74
N LEU A 151 3.11 16.30 -8.44
CA LEU A 151 2.64 16.61 -9.80
C LEU A 151 1.77 17.87 -9.82
N GLY A 152 0.89 18.04 -8.84
CA GLY A 152 0.09 19.25 -8.72
C GLY A 152 0.95 20.50 -8.42
N VAL A 153 1.98 20.38 -7.60
CA VAL A 153 2.92 21.48 -7.31
C VAL A 153 3.72 21.84 -8.56
N LEU A 154 4.25 20.85 -9.29
CA LEU A 154 4.92 21.03 -10.57
C LEU A 154 4.06 21.82 -11.54
N LYS A 155 2.79 21.41 -11.70
CA LYS A 155 1.87 22.07 -12.63
C LYS A 155 1.47 23.48 -12.17
N LYS A 156 1.21 23.67 -10.88
CA LYS A 156 0.78 24.96 -10.30
C LYS A 156 1.83 26.06 -10.47
N TYR A 157 3.11 25.73 -10.25
CA TYR A 157 4.21 26.68 -10.30
C TYR A 157 4.99 26.63 -11.62
N GLU A 158 4.42 25.98 -12.64
CA GLU A 158 5.03 25.82 -13.96
C GLU A 158 5.57 27.15 -14.51
N GLY A 159 6.88 27.19 -14.76
CA GLY A 159 7.59 28.37 -15.30
C GLY A 159 7.79 29.52 -14.29
N LYS A 160 7.45 29.32 -13.01
CA LYS A 160 7.59 30.26 -11.89
C LYS A 160 8.19 29.56 -10.66
N TYR A 161 9.42 29.07 -10.81
CA TYR A 161 10.12 28.36 -9.74
C TYR A 161 10.93 29.32 -8.87
N ASP A 162 10.57 29.41 -7.60
CA ASP A 162 11.33 30.09 -6.56
C ASP A 162 12.02 29.07 -5.63
N ILE A 163 12.81 29.55 -4.67
CA ILE A 163 13.50 28.67 -3.71
C ILE A 163 12.51 27.78 -2.93
N LEU A 164 11.35 28.33 -2.58
CA LEU A 164 10.35 27.65 -1.79
C LEU A 164 9.68 26.51 -2.59
N PHE A 165 9.55 26.67 -3.90
CA PHE A 165 9.16 25.59 -4.81
C PHE A 165 10.19 24.44 -4.75
N TYR A 166 11.49 24.72 -4.89
CA TYR A 166 12.52 23.67 -4.88
C TYR A 166 12.59 22.94 -3.53
N LEU A 167 12.44 23.65 -2.42
CA LEU A 167 12.36 23.05 -1.08
C LEU A 167 11.14 22.13 -0.94
N ARG A 168 9.95 22.58 -1.37
CA ARG A 168 8.74 21.74 -1.36
C ARG A 168 8.88 20.52 -2.27
N PHE A 169 9.46 20.71 -3.45
CA PHE A 169 9.67 19.65 -4.44
C PHE A 169 10.64 18.58 -3.89
N SER A 170 11.78 18.99 -3.33
CA SER A 170 12.73 18.09 -2.69
C SER A 170 12.13 17.37 -1.47
N GLY A 171 11.43 18.11 -0.60
CA GLY A 171 10.75 17.53 0.56
C GLY A 171 9.71 16.48 0.18
N LEU A 172 8.90 16.73 -0.87
CA LEU A 172 7.94 15.75 -1.38
C LEU A 172 8.64 14.52 -1.96
N LEU A 173 9.73 14.69 -2.71
CA LEU A 173 10.52 13.56 -3.22
C LEU A 173 11.11 12.71 -2.09
N LEU A 174 11.61 13.34 -1.03
CA LEU A 174 12.07 12.63 0.17
C LEU A 174 10.92 11.88 0.85
N CYS A 175 9.74 12.49 0.97
CA CYS A 175 8.55 11.81 1.50
C CYS A 175 8.19 10.58 0.65
N ILE A 176 8.24 10.68 -0.69
CA ILE A 176 8.02 9.54 -1.59
C ILE A 176 9.10 8.49 -1.37
N TRP A 177 10.37 8.87 -1.22
CA TRP A 177 11.48 7.93 -1.00
C TRP A 177 11.34 7.16 0.31
N TYR A 178 11.10 7.85 1.42
CA TYR A 178 10.86 7.23 2.73
C TYR A 178 9.57 6.41 2.78
N SER A 179 8.62 6.69 1.88
CA SER A 179 7.43 5.86 1.71
C SER A 179 7.78 4.61 0.91
N HIS A 180 8.20 4.74 -0.36
CA HIS A 180 8.49 3.59 -1.22
C HIS A 180 9.39 3.92 -2.41
N ILE A 181 10.48 3.18 -2.57
CA ILE A 181 11.51 3.39 -3.60
C ILE A 181 10.98 3.27 -5.04
N THR A 182 10.14 2.28 -5.35
CA THR A 182 9.57 2.11 -6.71
C THR A 182 8.75 3.33 -7.14
N VAL A 183 7.95 3.90 -6.23
CA VAL A 183 7.16 5.11 -6.51
C VAL A 183 8.06 6.33 -6.63
N PHE A 184 9.18 6.38 -5.90
CA PHE A 184 10.19 7.43 -6.07
C PHE A 184 10.82 7.39 -7.47
N VAL A 185 11.26 6.23 -7.94
CA VAL A 185 11.81 6.08 -9.30
C VAL A 185 10.76 6.49 -10.34
N PHE A 186 9.51 6.06 -10.15
CA PHE A 186 8.40 6.46 -11.01
C PHE A 186 8.17 7.98 -11.00
N ALA A 187 8.27 8.64 -9.84
CA ALA A 187 8.14 10.10 -9.70
C ALA A 187 9.23 10.86 -10.46
N LEU A 188 10.47 10.34 -10.45
CA LEU A 188 11.59 10.93 -11.20
C LEU A 188 11.35 10.83 -12.71
N LEU A 189 10.98 9.64 -13.20
CA LEU A 189 10.66 9.42 -14.60
C LEU A 189 9.52 10.34 -15.06
N LEU A 190 8.43 10.37 -14.29
CA LEU A 190 7.28 11.20 -14.61
C LEU A 190 7.62 12.69 -14.62
N THR A 191 8.40 13.18 -13.64
CA THR A 191 8.84 14.57 -13.60
C THR A 191 9.73 14.93 -14.78
N ALA A 192 10.70 14.07 -15.10
CA ALA A 192 11.61 14.28 -16.24
C ALA A 192 10.83 14.31 -17.56
N SER A 193 9.95 13.33 -17.79
CA SER A 193 9.13 13.23 -18.99
C SER A 193 8.17 14.40 -19.14
N LEU A 194 7.48 14.81 -18.07
CA LEU A 194 6.62 16.00 -18.07
C LEU A 194 7.41 17.23 -18.47
N ARG A 195 8.61 17.40 -17.90
CA ARG A 195 9.44 18.57 -18.16
C ARG A 195 9.94 18.64 -19.60
N VAL A 196 10.38 17.51 -20.15
CA VAL A 196 10.82 17.39 -21.54
C VAL A 196 9.65 17.64 -22.50
N PHE A 197 8.52 16.98 -22.27
CA PHE A 197 7.32 17.15 -23.11
C PHE A 197 6.84 18.59 -23.13
N HIS A 198 6.84 19.24 -21.96
CA HIS A 198 6.47 20.64 -21.83
C HIS A 198 7.37 21.59 -22.65
N HIS A 199 8.68 21.32 -22.66
CA HIS A 199 9.64 22.08 -23.45
C HIS A 199 9.31 22.03 -24.94
N TYR A 200 9.03 20.83 -25.45
CA TYR A 200 8.66 20.64 -26.85
C TYR A 200 7.31 21.26 -27.19
N LEU A 201 6.29 21.08 -26.36
CA LEU A 201 4.95 21.62 -26.63
C LEU A 201 4.90 23.15 -26.58
N LYS A 202 5.58 23.79 -25.64
CA LYS A 202 5.55 25.26 -25.48
C LYS A 202 6.68 25.99 -26.17
N GLY A 203 7.59 25.29 -26.86
CA GLY A 203 8.74 25.89 -27.55
C GLY A 203 9.61 26.75 -26.61
N MET A 204 9.86 26.28 -25.38
CA MET A 204 10.60 27.09 -24.41
C MET A 204 12.04 27.35 -24.86
N VAL A 205 12.60 28.50 -24.49
CA VAL A 205 14.01 28.83 -24.75
C VAL A 205 14.93 27.82 -24.04
N TRP A 206 15.84 27.18 -24.80
CA TRP A 206 16.78 26.15 -24.30
C TRP A 206 17.55 26.56 -23.04
N LYS A 207 18.06 27.81 -22.99
CA LYS A 207 18.78 28.33 -21.82
C LYS A 207 17.91 28.32 -20.55
N LYS A 208 16.64 28.72 -20.67
CA LYS A 208 15.68 28.71 -19.55
C LYS A 208 15.38 27.27 -19.14
N PHE A 209 15.15 26.39 -20.11
CA PHE A 209 14.91 24.97 -19.88
C PHE A 209 16.06 24.32 -19.09
N LEU A 210 17.30 24.44 -19.57
CA LEU A 210 18.49 23.86 -18.94
C LEU A 210 18.70 24.38 -17.53
N ARG A 211 18.58 25.69 -17.31
CA ARG A 211 18.74 26.30 -15.98
C ARG A 211 17.71 25.74 -14.99
N GLU A 212 16.43 25.74 -15.35
CA GLU A 212 15.38 25.23 -14.46
C GLU A 212 15.52 23.72 -14.20
N SER A 213 15.90 22.94 -15.22
CA SER A 213 16.16 21.51 -15.09
C SER A 213 17.37 21.21 -14.22
N ALA A 214 18.42 22.03 -14.25
CA ALA A 214 19.58 21.89 -13.37
C ALA A 214 19.19 22.06 -11.88
N PHE A 215 18.37 23.06 -11.56
CA PHE A 215 17.88 23.24 -10.18
C PHE A 215 16.93 22.13 -9.74
N LEU A 216 16.09 21.61 -10.65
CA LEU A 216 15.28 20.41 -10.36
C LEU A 216 16.18 19.20 -10.08
N PHE A 217 17.23 19.01 -10.85
CA PHE A 217 18.21 17.93 -10.63
C PHE A 217 18.87 18.05 -9.25
N ILE A 218 19.29 19.25 -8.84
CA ILE A 218 19.83 19.49 -7.49
C ILE A 218 18.80 19.09 -6.42
N ALA A 219 17.52 19.43 -6.60
CA ALA A 219 16.46 19.09 -5.66
C ALA A 219 16.17 17.58 -5.58
N VAL A 220 16.52 16.81 -6.62
CA VAL A 220 16.41 15.34 -6.69
C VAL A 220 17.57 14.64 -5.96
N LEU A 221 18.77 15.26 -5.93
CA LEU A 221 20.00 14.64 -5.44
C LEU A 221 19.87 13.94 -4.07
N PRO A 222 19.23 14.52 -3.04
CA PRO A 222 19.10 13.86 -1.74
C PRO A 222 18.50 12.45 -1.84
N GLY A 223 17.37 12.30 -2.55
CA GLY A 223 16.71 11.00 -2.71
C GLY A 223 17.51 10.02 -3.58
N VAL A 224 18.26 10.51 -4.57
CA VAL A 224 19.14 9.69 -5.39
C VAL A 224 20.33 9.17 -4.57
N ILE A 225 20.96 10.03 -3.76
CA ILE A 225 22.04 9.63 -2.85
C ILE A 225 21.54 8.54 -1.90
N LEU A 226 20.37 8.72 -1.29
CA LEU A 226 19.78 7.71 -0.41
C LEU A 226 19.49 6.40 -1.14
N THR A 227 19.01 6.46 -2.39
CA THR A 227 18.80 5.28 -3.24
C THR A 227 20.11 4.54 -3.53
N LEU A 228 21.20 5.26 -3.82
CA LEU A 228 22.51 4.66 -4.07
C LEU A 228 23.08 4.00 -2.81
N LEU A 229 22.96 4.66 -1.65
CA LEU A 229 23.38 4.11 -0.36
C LEU A 229 22.59 2.83 -0.01
N TYR A 230 21.27 2.85 -0.22
CA TYR A 230 20.41 1.68 -0.04
C TYR A 230 20.85 0.54 -0.97
N LYS A 231 21.03 0.82 -2.27
CA LYS A 231 21.48 -0.19 -3.24
C LYS A 231 22.87 -0.74 -2.95
N GLN A 232 23.80 0.06 -2.44
CA GLN A 232 25.15 -0.42 -2.10
C GLN A 232 25.11 -1.48 -1.00
N LYS A 233 24.21 -1.32 0.00
CA LYS A 233 24.12 -2.26 1.12
C LYS A 233 23.25 -3.48 0.83
N TYR A 234 22.23 -3.36 -0.02
CA TYR A 234 21.30 -4.46 -0.32
C TYR A 234 21.41 -5.02 -1.74
N GLY A 235 22.38 -4.56 -2.53
CA GLY A 235 22.51 -4.88 -3.95
C GLY A 235 23.15 -6.23 -4.26
N SER A 236 22.30 -7.16 -4.68
CA SER A 236 22.42 -8.05 -5.86
C SER A 236 21.19 -8.96 -5.83
N PRO A 237 20.20 -8.76 -6.72
CA PRO A 237 19.06 -9.65 -6.78
C PRO A 237 19.45 -10.89 -7.58
N ASP A 238 19.66 -12.00 -6.88
CA ASP A 238 19.55 -13.33 -7.49
C ASP A 238 18.08 -13.79 -7.42
N GLY A 239 17.72 -14.81 -8.19
CA GLY A 239 16.39 -15.42 -8.13
C GLY A 239 15.27 -14.62 -8.81
N PHE A 240 15.55 -13.99 -9.96
CA PHE A 240 14.51 -13.34 -10.75
C PHE A 240 13.44 -14.34 -11.21
N SER A 241 12.18 -13.99 -10.98
CA SER A 241 11.01 -14.70 -11.50
C SER A 241 10.22 -13.81 -12.45
N TYR A 242 9.79 -14.37 -13.58
CA TYR A 242 9.00 -13.66 -14.59
C TYR A 242 7.62 -14.31 -14.70
N LEU A 243 6.57 -13.50 -14.84
CA LEU A 243 5.23 -14.01 -15.09
C LEU A 243 5.09 -14.46 -16.56
N PRO A 244 4.30 -15.52 -16.82
CA PRO A 244 3.87 -15.86 -18.16
C PRO A 244 3.15 -14.70 -18.85
N VAL A 245 3.34 -14.57 -20.17
CA VAL A 245 2.72 -13.49 -20.97
C VAL A 245 1.19 -13.51 -20.87
N ASP A 246 0.57 -14.70 -20.82
CA ASP A 246 -0.88 -14.85 -20.67
C ASP A 246 -1.40 -14.28 -19.34
N GLU A 247 -0.61 -14.40 -18.27
CA GLU A 247 -0.94 -13.82 -16.97
C GLU A 247 -0.82 -12.29 -17.00
N ILE A 248 0.21 -11.76 -17.66
CA ILE A 248 0.34 -10.31 -17.88
C ILE A 248 -0.86 -9.78 -18.67
N HIS A 249 -1.31 -10.49 -19.73
CA HIS A 249 -2.53 -10.13 -20.45
C HIS A 249 -3.76 -10.13 -19.54
N HIS A 250 -3.89 -11.14 -18.67
CA HIS A 250 -4.92 -11.20 -17.64
C HIS A 250 -4.95 -9.96 -16.76
N TYR A 251 -3.76 -9.47 -16.37
CA TYR A 251 -3.65 -8.30 -15.52
C TYR A 251 -4.23 -7.03 -16.15
N PHE A 252 -4.17 -6.90 -17.48
CA PHE A 252 -4.77 -5.78 -18.18
C PHE A 252 -6.30 -5.91 -18.26
N TYR A 253 -6.84 -6.95 -18.90
CA TYR A 253 -8.31 -6.97 -19.11
C TYR A 253 -9.14 -7.18 -17.83
N ARG A 254 -8.53 -7.71 -16.76
CA ARG A 254 -9.17 -7.81 -15.43
C ARG A 254 -8.80 -6.70 -14.46
N ILE A 255 -7.93 -5.77 -14.85
CA ILE A 255 -7.39 -4.73 -13.95
C ILE A 255 -6.96 -5.40 -12.63
N GLN A 256 -5.99 -6.31 -12.68
CA GLN A 256 -5.65 -7.17 -11.54
C GLN A 256 -5.31 -6.37 -10.28
N SER A 257 -4.79 -5.15 -10.44
CA SER A 257 -4.55 -4.22 -9.34
C SER A 257 -5.80 -3.78 -8.55
N PHE A 258 -7.01 -4.17 -8.97
CA PHE A 258 -8.28 -4.00 -8.25
C PHE A 258 -8.92 -5.35 -7.82
N VAL A 259 -8.21 -6.48 -7.97
CA VAL A 259 -8.65 -7.81 -7.51
C VAL A 259 -7.89 -8.16 -6.24
N HIS A 260 -8.60 -8.56 -5.18
CA HIS A 260 -8.06 -8.69 -3.84
C HIS A 260 -8.19 -10.10 -3.30
N TYR A 261 -9.42 -10.63 -3.26
CA TYR A 261 -9.73 -11.86 -2.54
C TYR A 261 -9.99 -13.03 -3.45
N THR A 262 -10.71 -12.82 -4.55
CA THR A 262 -11.19 -13.91 -5.39
C THR A 262 -11.20 -13.54 -6.85
N THR A 263 -11.12 -14.56 -7.72
CA THR A 263 -11.26 -14.40 -9.17
C THR A 263 -12.65 -13.88 -9.57
N ASP A 264 -13.66 -14.02 -8.70
CA ASP A 264 -15.00 -13.48 -8.92
C ASP A 264 -15.05 -11.95 -8.90
N GLU A 265 -14.16 -11.28 -8.16
CA GLU A 265 -14.01 -9.81 -8.22
C GLU A 265 -13.60 -9.36 -9.63
N GLY A 266 -12.83 -10.19 -10.34
CA GLY A 266 -12.44 -9.98 -11.73
C GLY A 266 -13.62 -9.77 -12.68
N LYS A 267 -14.83 -10.28 -12.35
CA LYS A 267 -16.05 -10.04 -13.15
C LYS A 267 -16.51 -8.59 -13.08
N PHE A 268 -16.40 -7.94 -11.92
CA PHE A 268 -16.72 -6.51 -11.79
C PHE A 268 -15.69 -5.65 -12.53
N ASN A 269 -14.41 -6.05 -12.44
CA ASN A 269 -13.31 -5.30 -13.06
C ASN A 269 -13.30 -5.37 -14.58
N PHE A 270 -13.87 -6.42 -15.17
CA PHE A 270 -14.12 -6.48 -16.61
C PHE A 270 -15.05 -5.35 -17.10
N TYR A 271 -16.11 -5.02 -16.34
CA TYR A 271 -16.98 -3.89 -16.69
C TYR A 271 -16.27 -2.55 -16.52
N PHE A 272 -15.43 -2.42 -15.51
CA PHE A 272 -14.57 -1.25 -15.33
C PHE A 272 -13.66 -1.03 -16.53
N PHE A 273 -12.99 -2.09 -16.99
CA PHE A 273 -12.13 -2.03 -18.18
C PHE A 273 -12.87 -1.43 -19.38
N TRP A 274 -14.05 -1.95 -19.71
CA TRP A 274 -14.84 -1.43 -20.84
C TRP A 274 -15.39 -0.03 -20.60
N PHE A 275 -15.76 0.31 -19.37
CA PHE A 275 -16.14 1.67 -19.02
C PHE A 275 -14.98 2.67 -19.27
N PHE A 276 -13.73 2.28 -19.00
CA PHE A 276 -12.56 3.13 -19.27
C PHE A 276 -12.25 3.22 -20.76
N VAL A 277 -12.26 2.09 -21.48
CA VAL A 277 -12.10 2.09 -22.94
C VAL A 277 -13.16 2.99 -23.58
N GLY A 278 -14.43 2.84 -23.19
CA GLY A 278 -15.52 3.69 -23.63
C GLY A 278 -15.30 5.17 -23.29
N SER A 279 -14.83 5.48 -22.07
CA SER A 279 -14.52 6.85 -21.67
C SER A 279 -13.41 7.47 -22.52
N ILE A 280 -12.35 6.72 -22.84
CA ILE A 280 -11.27 7.16 -23.74
C ILE A 280 -11.83 7.46 -25.12
N VAL A 281 -12.59 6.52 -25.72
CA VAL A 281 -13.17 6.68 -27.06
C VAL A 281 -14.09 7.91 -27.11
N VAL A 282 -14.97 8.05 -26.13
CA VAL A 282 -15.91 9.18 -26.04
C VAL A 282 -15.17 10.51 -25.91
N LEU A 283 -14.14 10.59 -25.04
CA LEU A 283 -13.35 11.81 -24.86
C LEU A 283 -12.57 12.18 -26.12
N LEU A 284 -11.97 11.21 -26.80
CA LEU A 284 -11.27 11.44 -28.07
C LEU A 284 -12.24 11.89 -29.17
N PHE A 285 -13.41 11.24 -29.28
CA PHE A 285 -14.45 11.63 -30.23
C PHE A 285 -14.88 13.09 -30.01
N PHE A 286 -15.27 13.45 -28.78
CA PHE A 286 -15.68 14.83 -28.49
C PHE A 286 -14.55 15.84 -28.74
N ARG A 287 -13.31 15.48 -28.45
CA ARG A 287 -12.16 16.35 -28.70
C ARG A 287 -11.94 16.59 -30.20
N ILE A 288 -12.04 15.55 -31.02
CA ILE A 288 -11.87 15.63 -32.47
C ILE A 288 -13.05 16.38 -33.09
N SER A 289 -14.28 16.06 -32.70
CA SER A 289 -15.50 16.67 -33.23
C SER A 289 -15.67 18.14 -32.84
N ALA A 290 -15.22 18.56 -31.66
CA ALA A 290 -15.30 19.94 -31.21
C ALA A 290 -14.06 20.78 -31.61
N ARG A 291 -13.17 20.24 -32.44
CA ARG A 291 -11.90 20.88 -32.80
C ARG A 291 -12.11 22.03 -33.79
N GLY A 292 -11.70 23.23 -33.41
CA GLY A 292 -11.57 24.35 -34.34
C GLY A 292 -10.27 24.28 -35.17
N PRO A 293 -10.18 25.00 -36.30
CA PRO A 293 -9.03 24.94 -37.23
C PRO A 293 -7.66 25.20 -36.57
N HIS A 294 -7.63 26.01 -35.52
CA HIS A 294 -6.40 26.41 -34.83
C HIS A 294 -6.20 25.72 -33.46
N SER A 295 -7.06 24.77 -33.09
CA SER A 295 -6.93 24.07 -31.81
C SER A 295 -5.80 23.02 -31.88
N PRO A 296 -4.88 22.98 -30.89
CA PRO A 296 -3.81 22.00 -30.87
C PRO A 296 -4.40 20.58 -30.75
N LEU A 297 -3.82 19.64 -31.49
CA LEU A 297 -4.23 18.22 -31.44
C LEU A 297 -3.81 17.58 -30.11
N ILE A 298 -2.62 17.93 -29.65
CA ILE A 298 -1.99 17.40 -28.44
C ILE A 298 -2.08 18.46 -27.34
N LEU A 299 -2.62 18.07 -26.19
CA LEU A 299 -2.69 18.88 -24.98
C LEU A 299 -1.56 18.50 -24.03
N ASP A 300 -1.22 19.42 -23.13
CA ASP A 300 -0.20 19.20 -22.11
C ASP A 300 -0.52 18.00 -21.19
N SER A 301 -1.80 17.69 -20.96
CA SER A 301 -2.22 16.50 -20.21
C SER A 301 -1.92 15.18 -20.92
N ASP A 302 -1.79 15.18 -22.26
CA ASP A 302 -1.71 13.95 -23.07
C ASP A 302 -0.43 13.15 -22.82
N ILE A 303 0.60 13.79 -22.25
CA ILE A 303 1.79 13.11 -21.75
C ILE A 303 1.48 11.98 -20.76
N LEU A 304 0.43 12.11 -19.95
CA LEU A 304 0.04 11.06 -19.00
C LEU A 304 -0.38 9.80 -19.74
N PHE A 305 -1.15 9.94 -20.83
CA PHE A 305 -1.53 8.82 -21.69
C PHE A 305 -0.33 8.26 -22.45
N ILE A 306 0.53 9.13 -22.99
CA ILE A 306 1.74 8.72 -23.71
C ILE A 306 2.68 7.92 -22.80
N LEU A 307 2.84 8.33 -21.53
CA LEU A 307 3.68 7.65 -20.56
C LEU A 307 3.10 6.33 -20.06
N ALA A 308 1.80 6.10 -20.20
CA ALA A 308 1.22 4.80 -19.90
C ALA A 308 1.80 3.71 -20.84
N ILE A 309 2.10 4.04 -22.10
CA ILE A 309 2.64 3.08 -23.08
C ILE A 309 3.96 2.44 -22.62
N PRO A 310 5.04 3.18 -22.29
CA PRO A 310 6.26 2.56 -21.80
C PRO A 310 6.07 1.81 -20.48
N VAL A 311 5.18 2.27 -19.59
CA VAL A 311 4.87 1.52 -18.35
C VAL A 311 4.20 0.18 -18.67
N ALA A 312 3.31 0.13 -19.66
CA ALA A 312 2.73 -1.12 -20.12
C ALA A 312 3.80 -2.05 -20.73
N ILE A 313 4.75 -1.51 -21.50
CA ILE A 313 5.87 -2.29 -22.04
C ILE A 313 6.74 -2.86 -20.91
N LEU A 314 7.02 -2.09 -19.86
CA LEU A 314 7.78 -2.56 -18.70
C LEU A 314 7.13 -3.77 -18.00
N CYS A 315 5.80 -3.93 -18.09
CA CYS A 315 5.11 -5.09 -17.55
C CYS A 315 5.54 -6.42 -18.22
N TYR A 316 6.05 -6.37 -19.46
CA TYR A 316 6.51 -7.55 -20.21
C TYR A 316 8.03 -7.75 -20.16
N VAL A 317 8.77 -6.78 -19.63
CA VAL A 317 10.25 -6.78 -19.65
C VAL A 317 10.85 -6.98 -18.27
N LEU A 318 10.20 -6.46 -17.22
CA LEU A 318 10.70 -6.58 -15.87
C LEU A 318 10.38 -7.96 -15.28
N PRO A 319 11.22 -8.49 -14.36
CA PRO A 319 10.83 -9.61 -13.52
C PRO A 319 9.70 -9.19 -12.57
N ASP A 320 8.84 -10.12 -12.18
CA ASP A 320 7.80 -9.87 -11.17
C ASP A 320 8.33 -9.91 -9.75
N SER A 321 9.33 -10.75 -9.50
CA SER A 321 10.02 -10.81 -8.22
C SER A 321 11.51 -11.08 -8.37
N ASP A 322 12.23 -10.74 -7.32
CA ASP A 322 13.57 -11.21 -7.03
C ASP A 322 13.59 -11.89 -5.64
N SER A 323 14.77 -12.27 -5.15
CA SER A 323 14.96 -12.87 -3.82
C SER A 323 14.56 -11.99 -2.63
N LYS A 324 14.26 -10.70 -2.83
CA LYS A 324 13.99 -9.73 -1.75
C LYS A 324 12.63 -9.03 -1.88
N GLY A 325 12.06 -8.93 -3.07
CA GLY A 325 10.79 -8.28 -3.32
C GLY A 325 10.05 -8.84 -4.53
N GLY A 326 8.73 -8.95 -4.42
CA GLY A 326 7.83 -9.44 -5.49
C GLY A 326 6.74 -8.45 -5.86
N TYR A 327 5.77 -8.85 -6.68
CA TYR A 327 4.63 -8.03 -7.12
C TYR A 327 5.02 -6.81 -7.98
N ILE A 328 6.13 -6.87 -8.72
CA ILE A 328 6.57 -5.76 -9.58
C ILE A 328 5.56 -5.52 -10.70
N ILE A 329 5.07 -6.57 -11.36
CA ILE A 329 4.20 -6.42 -12.54
C ILE A 329 2.83 -5.86 -12.15
N ILE A 330 2.22 -6.34 -11.07
CA ILE A 330 0.93 -5.79 -10.60
C ILE A 330 1.07 -4.32 -10.16
N ARG A 331 2.22 -3.90 -9.60
CA ARG A 331 2.49 -2.49 -9.32
C ARG A 331 2.64 -1.65 -10.59
N MET A 332 3.30 -2.18 -11.62
CA MET A 332 3.38 -1.51 -12.93
C MET A 332 2.00 -1.41 -13.60
N ASN A 333 1.18 -2.46 -13.51
CA ASN A 333 -0.21 -2.46 -13.98
C ASN A 333 -1.03 -1.36 -13.29
N TYR A 334 -0.88 -1.19 -11.97
CA TYR A 334 -1.51 -0.11 -11.22
C TYR A 334 -1.03 1.27 -11.69
N MET A 335 0.28 1.47 -11.86
CA MET A 335 0.83 2.74 -12.35
C MET A 335 0.36 3.05 -13.78
N PHE A 336 0.25 2.03 -14.64
CA PHE A 336 -0.33 2.15 -15.98
C PHE A 336 -1.76 2.69 -15.92
N TYR A 337 -2.64 2.02 -15.18
CA TYR A 337 -4.03 2.48 -15.05
C TYR A 337 -4.12 3.84 -14.38
N LEU A 338 -3.27 4.11 -13.38
CA LEU A 338 -3.24 5.40 -12.70
C LEU A 338 -2.91 6.56 -13.66
N LEU A 339 -1.99 6.35 -14.61
CA LEU A 339 -1.66 7.33 -15.65
C LEU A 339 -2.83 7.54 -16.61
N ILE A 340 -3.47 6.46 -17.07
CA ILE A 340 -4.65 6.53 -17.94
C ILE A 340 -5.80 7.29 -17.25
N PHE A 341 -6.07 7.01 -15.98
CA PHE A 341 -7.13 7.71 -15.24
C PHE A 341 -6.78 9.15 -14.93
N SER A 342 -5.52 9.43 -14.62
CA SER A 342 -5.02 10.79 -14.47
C SER A 342 -5.22 11.58 -15.76
N TRP A 343 -4.96 10.96 -16.91
CA TRP A 343 -5.26 11.55 -18.21
C TRP A 343 -6.75 11.81 -18.38
N ILE A 344 -7.62 10.81 -18.17
CA ILE A 344 -9.09 10.93 -18.26
C ILE A 344 -9.61 12.07 -17.36
N ALA A 345 -9.17 12.14 -16.10
CA ALA A 345 -9.61 13.13 -15.13
C ALA A 345 -9.14 14.56 -15.45
N THR A 346 -8.03 14.71 -16.18
CA THR A 346 -7.51 16.02 -16.61
C THR A 346 -8.12 16.53 -17.91
N GLN A 347 -8.98 15.72 -18.58
CA GLN A 347 -9.67 16.13 -19.80
C GLN A 347 -10.82 17.10 -19.57
N ARG A 348 -11.22 17.84 -20.60
CA ARG A 348 -12.38 18.72 -20.50
C ARG A 348 -13.67 17.90 -20.53
N TRP A 349 -14.41 17.93 -19.42
CA TRP A 349 -15.68 17.22 -19.30
C TRP A 349 -16.87 18.15 -19.56
N ASN A 350 -17.87 17.62 -20.26
CA ASN A 350 -19.22 18.17 -20.15
C ASN A 350 -19.84 17.70 -18.81
N SER A 351 -20.75 18.50 -18.25
CA SER A 351 -21.28 18.21 -16.92
C SER A 351 -22.10 16.92 -16.86
N LEU A 352 -22.77 16.53 -17.95
CA LEU A 352 -23.56 15.30 -17.99
C LEU A 352 -22.68 14.06 -17.90
N LEU A 353 -21.67 13.96 -18.77
CA LEU A 353 -20.70 12.87 -18.78
C LEU A 353 -19.94 12.80 -17.45
N GLN A 354 -19.58 13.95 -16.87
CA GLN A 354 -18.93 13.97 -15.56
C GLN A 354 -19.81 13.30 -14.48
N MET A 355 -21.11 13.62 -14.42
CA MET A 355 -21.98 12.99 -13.43
C MET A 355 -22.25 11.52 -13.74
N ILE A 356 -22.41 11.14 -15.02
CA ILE A 356 -22.60 9.73 -15.40
C ILE A 356 -21.38 8.92 -14.98
N SER A 357 -20.17 9.42 -15.24
CA SER A 357 -18.94 8.75 -14.85
C SER A 357 -18.78 8.68 -13.32
N VAL A 358 -19.12 9.74 -12.60
CA VAL A 358 -19.09 9.75 -11.13
C VAL A 358 -20.16 8.81 -10.55
N ALA A 359 -21.37 8.79 -11.09
CA ALA A 359 -22.41 7.87 -10.64
C ALA A 359 -22.03 6.41 -10.93
N GLY A 360 -21.50 6.14 -12.12
CA GLY A 360 -21.01 4.82 -12.51
C GLY A 360 -19.91 4.31 -11.58
N ILE A 361 -18.89 5.13 -11.30
CA ILE A 361 -17.80 4.72 -10.40
C ILE A 361 -18.32 4.46 -8.98
N LEU A 362 -19.23 5.30 -8.47
CA LEU A 362 -19.78 5.15 -7.12
C LEU A 362 -20.66 3.90 -7.00
N LEU A 363 -21.43 3.55 -8.03
CA LEU A 363 -22.24 2.34 -8.06
C LEU A 363 -21.37 1.09 -8.03
N VAL A 364 -20.31 1.05 -8.84
CA VAL A 364 -19.41 -0.10 -8.84
C VAL A 364 -18.63 -0.17 -7.52
N PHE A 365 -18.12 0.96 -7.02
CA PHE A 365 -17.47 1.00 -5.71
C PHE A 365 -18.39 0.51 -4.58
N ALA A 366 -19.68 0.88 -4.59
CA ALA A 366 -20.64 0.38 -3.61
C ALA A 366 -20.89 -1.14 -3.75
N ALA A 367 -20.93 -1.66 -4.99
CA ALA A 367 -21.08 -3.09 -5.24
C ALA A 367 -19.85 -3.89 -4.75
N GLU A 368 -18.64 -3.44 -5.06
CA GLU A 368 -17.38 -4.03 -4.57
C GLU A 368 -17.30 -3.97 -3.05
N THR A 369 -17.61 -2.82 -2.45
CA THR A 369 -17.63 -2.65 -1.01
C THR A 369 -18.56 -3.67 -0.36
N ARG A 370 -19.79 -3.80 -0.85
CA ARG A 370 -20.76 -4.79 -0.34
C ARG A 370 -20.23 -6.22 -0.44
N PHE A 371 -19.52 -6.55 -1.51
CA PHE A 371 -18.92 -7.87 -1.69
C PHE A 371 -17.79 -8.09 -0.66
N ARG A 372 -16.84 -7.15 -0.58
CA ARG A 372 -15.66 -7.24 0.30
C ARG A 372 -16.01 -7.19 1.78
N THR A 373 -17.03 -6.43 2.19
CA THR A 373 -17.49 -6.40 3.58
C THR A 373 -17.87 -7.78 4.12
N LYS A 374 -18.40 -8.68 3.27
CA LYS A 374 -18.72 -10.05 3.71
C LYS A 374 -17.48 -10.83 4.14
N ILE A 375 -16.40 -10.71 3.36
CA ILE A 375 -15.12 -11.36 3.63
C ILE A 375 -14.45 -10.72 4.86
N GLN A 376 -14.48 -9.39 4.93
CA GLN A 376 -13.96 -8.61 6.06
C GLN A 376 -14.64 -8.96 7.40
N LEU A 377 -15.93 -9.30 7.40
CA LEU A 377 -16.63 -9.67 8.64
C LEU A 377 -16.07 -10.95 9.28
N GLU A 378 -15.72 -11.96 8.47
CA GLU A 378 -15.12 -13.20 8.98
C GLU A 378 -13.68 -12.96 9.43
N ALA A 379 -12.87 -12.28 8.62
CA ALA A 379 -11.51 -11.88 8.97
C ALA A 379 -11.47 -11.05 10.27
N SER A 380 -12.41 -10.12 10.45
CA SER A 380 -12.54 -9.31 11.67
C SER A 380 -12.91 -10.13 12.90
N ARG A 381 -13.66 -11.23 12.77
CA ARG A 381 -13.97 -12.13 13.90
C ARG A 381 -12.73 -12.89 14.31
N MET A 382 -12.00 -13.43 13.34
CA MET A 382 -10.72 -14.08 13.57
C MET A 382 -9.74 -13.13 14.28
N ALA A 383 -9.57 -11.90 13.79
CA ALA A 383 -8.74 -10.90 14.46
C ALA A 383 -9.21 -10.63 15.90
N SER A 384 -10.53 -10.53 16.14
CA SER A 384 -11.07 -10.32 17.49
C SER A 384 -10.68 -11.45 18.46
N ASP A 385 -10.76 -12.71 18.02
CA ASP A 385 -10.37 -13.87 18.84
C ASP A 385 -8.87 -13.85 19.16
N ILE A 386 -8.03 -13.34 18.25
CA ILE A 386 -6.59 -13.16 18.49
C ILE A 386 -6.36 -12.03 19.50
N TYR A 387 -7.07 -10.90 19.40
CA TYR A 387 -7.00 -9.85 20.41
C TYR A 387 -7.43 -10.35 21.80
N TYR A 388 -8.45 -11.21 21.90
CA TYR A 388 -8.82 -11.84 23.17
C TYR A 388 -7.73 -12.77 23.71
N ALA A 389 -7.07 -13.56 22.85
CA ALA A 389 -5.91 -14.34 23.25
C ALA A 389 -4.76 -13.44 23.72
N ALA A 390 -4.53 -12.31 23.07
CA ALA A 390 -3.50 -11.33 23.41
C ALA A 390 -3.69 -10.76 24.84
N GLU A 391 -4.93 -10.54 25.27
CA GLU A 391 -5.23 -10.02 26.62
C GLU A 391 -4.70 -10.93 27.73
N LEU A 392 -4.59 -12.24 27.48
CA LEU A 392 -4.10 -13.24 28.43
C LEU A 392 -2.57 -13.39 28.45
N LEU A 393 -1.86 -12.82 27.48
CA LEU A 393 -0.40 -12.83 27.46
C LEU A 393 0.17 -11.83 28.46
N PRO A 394 1.15 -12.22 29.29
CA PRO A 394 1.93 -11.26 30.06
C PRO A 394 2.81 -10.41 29.13
N ASP A 395 3.16 -9.22 29.57
CA ASP A 395 4.14 -8.39 28.86
C ASP A 395 5.44 -9.17 28.68
N GLN A 396 6.10 -8.98 27.53
CA GLN A 396 7.35 -9.66 27.18
C GLN A 396 7.24 -11.19 27.01
N ALA A 397 6.02 -11.73 26.96
CA ALA A 397 5.82 -13.12 26.56
C ALA A 397 6.47 -13.37 25.20
N VAL A 398 7.29 -14.41 25.12
CA VAL A 398 7.81 -14.90 23.83
C VAL A 398 6.85 -15.94 23.31
N VAL A 399 6.24 -15.65 22.17
CA VAL A 399 5.18 -16.44 21.55
C VAL A 399 5.73 -17.11 20.29
N LEU A 400 5.52 -18.42 20.20
CA LEU A 400 5.69 -19.19 18.97
C LEU A 400 4.33 -19.34 18.26
N PRO A 401 4.13 -18.71 17.09
CA PRO A 401 2.96 -18.94 16.27
C PRO A 401 3.06 -20.25 15.48
N VAL A 402 1.93 -20.94 15.34
CA VAL A 402 1.74 -22.11 14.49
C VAL A 402 0.56 -21.83 13.57
N GLN A 403 0.83 -21.82 12.27
CA GLN A 403 -0.15 -21.48 11.24
C GLN A 403 -0.70 -22.74 10.58
N LEU A 404 -1.98 -23.05 10.79
CA LEU A 404 -2.66 -24.21 10.19
C LEU A 404 -3.69 -23.81 9.12
N SER A 405 -3.57 -22.62 8.53
CA SER A 405 -4.44 -22.16 7.44
C SER A 405 -3.69 -22.07 6.12
N SER A 406 -4.29 -22.59 5.06
CA SER A 406 -3.81 -22.43 3.67
C SER A 406 -4.15 -21.05 3.10
N ASN A 407 -4.99 -20.30 3.80
CA ASN A 407 -5.42 -18.99 3.37
C ASN A 407 -4.28 -17.98 3.54
N TRP A 408 -3.63 -17.63 2.44
CA TRP A 408 -2.54 -16.67 2.38
C TRP A 408 -2.89 -15.32 3.05
N VAL A 409 -4.16 -14.90 3.05
CA VAL A 409 -4.62 -13.65 3.69
C VAL A 409 -4.35 -13.66 5.20
N THR A 410 -4.29 -14.83 5.82
CA THR A 410 -4.06 -14.99 7.26
C THR A 410 -2.57 -15.08 7.66
N GLY A 411 -1.65 -14.93 6.69
CA GLY A 411 -0.23 -15.23 6.85
C GLY A 411 0.47 -14.52 8.01
N HIS A 412 0.03 -13.31 8.37
CA HIS A 412 0.64 -12.52 9.45
C HIS A 412 -0.28 -12.28 10.65
N TYR A 413 -1.42 -12.99 10.75
CA TYR A 413 -2.45 -12.69 11.75
C TYR A 413 -1.98 -12.89 13.19
N SER A 414 -0.99 -13.75 13.42
CA SER A 414 -0.30 -13.90 14.70
C SER A 414 0.16 -12.56 15.27
N ASN A 415 0.57 -11.62 14.42
CA ASN A 415 1.06 -10.32 14.84
C ASN A 415 0.01 -9.44 15.53
N TYR A 416 -1.30 -9.75 15.40
CA TYR A 416 -2.32 -9.10 16.22
C TYR A 416 -2.15 -9.35 17.73
N LEU A 417 -1.46 -10.43 18.15
CA LEU A 417 -1.14 -10.67 19.56
C LEU A 417 -0.31 -9.55 20.19
N GLY A 418 0.48 -8.84 19.38
CA GLY A 418 1.37 -7.76 19.83
C GLY A 418 0.96 -6.38 19.36
N ALA A 419 -0.20 -6.23 18.70
CA ALA A 419 -0.64 -4.93 18.20
C ALA A 419 -0.83 -3.87 19.31
N ASP A 420 -1.10 -4.32 20.54
CA ASP A 420 -1.32 -3.48 21.72
C ASP A 420 -0.45 -3.86 22.93
N LYS A 421 0.47 -4.82 22.78
CA LYS A 421 1.30 -5.33 23.88
C LYS A 421 2.75 -5.58 23.45
N PRO A 422 3.73 -5.33 24.34
CA PRO A 422 5.15 -5.57 24.07
C PRO A 422 5.50 -7.05 24.21
N VAL A 423 4.83 -7.93 23.48
CA VAL A 423 5.16 -9.36 23.38
C VAL A 423 6.19 -9.58 22.28
N ILE A 424 6.92 -10.70 22.33
CA ILE A 424 7.91 -11.09 21.33
C ILE A 424 7.33 -12.22 20.50
N ILE A 425 6.86 -11.89 19.30
CA ILE A 425 6.31 -12.85 18.34
C ILE A 425 7.44 -13.31 17.44
N LEU A 426 7.71 -14.62 17.45
CA LEU A 426 8.84 -15.19 16.70
C LEU A 426 8.60 -15.21 15.19
N GLU A 427 7.34 -15.21 14.74
CA GLU A 427 6.96 -14.92 13.35
C GLU A 427 6.81 -13.40 13.18
N ASN A 428 7.94 -12.68 13.12
CA ASN A 428 7.96 -11.28 12.70
C ASN A 428 8.80 -11.14 11.44
N TYR A 429 8.14 -11.30 10.28
CA TYR A 429 8.81 -11.23 8.99
C TYR A 429 9.46 -9.86 8.76
N GLU A 430 8.82 -8.76 9.19
CA GLU A 430 9.37 -7.42 8.96
C GLU A 430 10.71 -7.23 9.66
N ALA A 431 10.85 -7.70 10.89
CA ALA A 431 12.11 -7.64 11.63
C ALA A 431 13.17 -8.59 11.07
N ALA A 432 12.76 -9.66 10.38
CA ALA A 432 13.67 -10.54 9.65
C ALA A 432 14.09 -9.96 8.30
N GLN A 433 13.25 -9.09 7.75
CA GLN A 433 13.55 -8.35 6.55
C GLN A 433 14.39 -7.12 6.88
N ASP A 434 15.44 -6.97 6.11
CA ASP A 434 16.46 -5.97 6.38
C ASP A 434 16.05 -4.55 5.89
N TYR A 435 14.83 -4.39 5.36
CA TYR A 435 14.32 -3.15 4.77
C TYR A 435 13.10 -2.56 5.51
N PHE A 436 12.93 -2.89 6.80
CA PHE A 436 11.96 -2.26 7.71
C PHE A 436 12.64 -1.55 8.90
N PRO A 437 11.91 -0.65 9.60
CA PRO A 437 12.47 0.19 10.68
C PRO A 437 13.08 -0.57 11.86
N LEU A 438 12.58 -1.76 12.16
CA LEU A 438 13.08 -2.63 13.21
C LEU A 438 13.72 -3.87 12.59
N ARG A 439 14.69 -4.42 13.32
CA ARG A 439 15.37 -5.67 12.96
C ARG A 439 15.53 -6.55 14.18
N TRP A 440 15.59 -7.86 13.94
CA TRP A 440 16.09 -8.80 14.93
C TRP A 440 17.56 -8.49 15.23
N LYS A 441 17.91 -8.42 16.52
CA LYS A 441 19.29 -8.33 16.96
C LYS A 441 20.02 -9.62 16.55
N ALA A 442 21.27 -9.52 16.11
CA ALA A 442 22.00 -10.67 15.53
C ALA A 442 22.07 -11.89 16.46
N ASN A 443 22.22 -11.66 17.78
CA ASN A 443 22.26 -12.71 18.79
C ASN A 443 20.88 -13.03 19.39
N SER A 444 19.80 -12.49 18.83
CA SER A 444 18.45 -12.79 19.31
C SER A 444 18.09 -14.23 18.96
N PRO A 445 17.41 -14.96 19.84
CA PRO A 445 16.95 -16.32 19.58
C PRO A 445 16.05 -16.45 18.33
N ALA A 446 15.36 -15.37 17.98
CA ALA A 446 14.46 -15.29 16.84
C ALA A 446 15.19 -15.20 15.48
N SER A 447 16.42 -14.68 15.43
CA SER A 447 17.19 -14.58 14.18
C SER A 447 17.51 -15.94 13.56
N ALA A 448 17.53 -17.01 14.38
CA ALA A 448 17.79 -18.39 13.96
C ALA A 448 16.56 -19.11 13.38
N LEU A 449 15.35 -18.56 13.52
CA LEU A 449 14.09 -19.20 13.12
C LEU A 449 13.63 -18.84 11.70
N TRP A 450 14.27 -17.86 11.06
CA TRP A 450 13.96 -17.40 9.70
C TRP A 450 14.97 -17.96 8.69
N PRO A 451 14.59 -18.42 7.47
CA PRO A 451 13.32 -18.20 6.75
C PRO A 451 12.26 -19.30 6.92
N SER A 452 12.42 -20.20 7.88
CA SER A 452 11.50 -21.35 8.09
C SER A 452 10.11 -20.99 8.67
N ALA A 453 9.78 -19.70 8.77
CA ALA A 453 8.57 -19.24 9.47
C ALA A 453 7.28 -19.33 8.64
N ASP A 454 7.37 -19.31 7.30
CA ASP A 454 6.19 -19.45 6.42
C ASP A 454 5.59 -20.87 6.47
N ALA A 455 6.32 -21.84 7.02
CA ALA A 455 5.89 -23.22 7.21
C ALA A 455 6.33 -23.75 8.58
N ILE A 456 5.86 -23.15 9.68
CA ILE A 456 6.11 -23.73 11.01
C ILE A 456 5.17 -24.90 11.24
N CYS A 457 5.64 -26.03 10.74
CA CYS A 457 5.44 -27.34 11.34
C CYS A 457 6.82 -28.02 11.52
N LEU A 458 7.67 -27.32 12.27
CA LEU A 458 8.89 -27.76 12.97
C LEU A 458 9.81 -28.74 12.23
N GLU A 459 10.66 -28.22 11.34
CA GLU A 459 11.78 -28.97 10.75
C GLU A 459 12.96 -29.16 11.74
N LYS A 460 12.98 -28.45 12.87
CA LYS A 460 14.10 -28.45 13.83
C LYS A 460 13.62 -28.62 15.29
N PRO A 461 13.33 -29.86 15.74
CA PRO A 461 12.93 -30.15 17.12
C PRO A 461 14.00 -29.80 18.17
N GLU A 462 15.26 -29.63 17.74
CA GLU A 462 16.38 -29.12 18.56
C GLU A 462 16.19 -27.69 19.09
N PHE A 463 15.23 -26.92 18.55
CA PHE A 463 14.80 -25.65 19.16
C PHE A 463 14.01 -25.82 20.47
N PHE A 464 13.54 -27.03 20.79
CA PHE A 464 12.87 -27.31 22.04
C PHE A 464 13.81 -28.07 22.97
N GLY A 465 14.42 -27.35 23.90
CA GLY A 465 15.36 -27.91 24.87
C GLY A 465 16.15 -26.84 25.62
N ALA A 466 17.05 -27.28 26.51
CA ALA A 466 17.80 -26.44 27.45
C ALA A 466 18.67 -25.32 26.84
N GLN A 467 18.76 -25.21 25.51
CA GLN A 467 19.48 -24.15 24.79
C GLN A 467 18.57 -22.98 24.33
N TYR A 468 17.24 -23.12 24.33
CA TYR A 468 16.28 -22.05 23.96
C TYR A 468 15.17 -21.88 25.03
N PRO A 469 15.50 -21.49 26.28
CA PRO A 469 14.56 -21.32 27.39
C PRO A 469 13.60 -20.13 27.26
N LEU A 470 13.37 -19.62 26.05
CA LEU A 470 12.71 -18.34 25.84
C LEU A 470 11.23 -18.46 25.50
N ILE A 471 10.78 -19.52 24.81
CA ILE A 471 9.38 -19.65 24.41
C ILE A 471 8.53 -19.86 25.67
N THR A 472 7.64 -18.91 25.93
CA THR A 472 6.71 -18.97 27.07
C THR A 472 5.33 -19.42 26.63
N HIS A 473 4.97 -19.17 25.37
CA HIS A 473 3.63 -19.41 24.87
C HIS A 473 3.65 -19.98 23.45
N VAL A 474 2.68 -20.84 23.16
CA VAL A 474 2.39 -21.32 21.81
C VAL A 474 1.02 -20.83 21.41
N PHE A 475 0.97 -20.11 20.28
CA PHE A 475 -0.26 -19.67 19.67
C PHE A 475 -0.52 -20.49 18.41
N ILE A 476 -1.71 -21.04 18.26
CA ILE A 476 -2.10 -21.83 17.10
C ILE A 476 -3.25 -21.11 16.40
N LEU A 477 -3.06 -20.73 15.13
CA LEU A 477 -4.15 -20.34 14.26
C LEU A 477 -4.71 -21.59 13.57
N HIS A 478 -5.98 -21.88 13.82
CA HIS A 478 -6.67 -23.01 13.20
C HIS A 478 -7.02 -22.69 11.74
N GLY A 479 -7.03 -23.72 10.90
CA GLY A 479 -7.46 -23.61 9.52
C GLY A 479 -7.71 -24.98 8.89
N ASP A 480 -7.64 -25.02 7.57
CA ASP A 480 -7.91 -26.19 6.73
C ASP A 480 -6.68 -27.09 6.52
N LEU A 481 -5.48 -26.62 6.88
CA LEU A 481 -4.28 -27.44 6.79
C LEU A 481 -4.23 -28.42 7.95
N GLN A 482 -3.92 -29.66 7.62
CA GLN A 482 -3.47 -30.61 8.62
C GLN A 482 -1.99 -30.42 8.86
N ALA A 483 -1.60 -30.24 10.13
CA ALA A 483 -0.21 -30.36 10.53
C ALA A 483 0.38 -31.69 10.03
N SER A 484 1.63 -31.65 9.55
CA SER A 484 2.37 -32.85 9.18
C SER A 484 2.46 -33.82 10.37
N GLU A 485 2.66 -35.11 10.13
CA GLU A 485 2.80 -36.08 11.23
C GLU A 485 3.98 -35.74 12.17
N SER A 486 5.09 -35.24 11.60
CA SER A 486 6.23 -34.74 12.39
C SER A 486 5.83 -33.61 13.31
N CYS A 487 5.11 -32.62 12.79
CA CYS A 487 4.64 -31.46 13.55
C CYS A 487 3.61 -31.83 14.61
N LYS A 488 2.64 -32.69 14.28
CA LYS A 488 1.67 -33.22 15.25
C LYS A 488 2.38 -33.92 16.40
N SER A 489 3.38 -34.75 16.10
CA SER A 489 4.18 -35.46 17.11
C SER A 489 4.95 -34.50 18.02
N THR A 490 5.66 -33.52 17.45
CA THR A 490 6.42 -32.53 18.23
C THR A 490 5.50 -31.63 19.05
N MET A 491 4.40 -31.14 18.47
CA MET A 491 3.40 -30.36 19.19
C MET A 491 2.73 -31.15 20.30
N ASN A 492 2.36 -32.41 20.06
CA ASN A 492 1.78 -33.25 21.10
C ASN A 492 2.78 -33.47 22.24
N THR A 493 4.05 -33.71 21.92
CA THR A 493 5.11 -33.86 22.94
C THR A 493 5.27 -32.58 23.77
N LEU A 494 5.24 -31.41 23.11
CA LEU A 494 5.39 -30.11 23.76
C LEU A 494 4.17 -29.75 24.64
N LEU A 495 2.97 -29.96 24.11
CA LEU A 495 1.73 -29.53 24.74
C LEU A 495 1.20 -30.50 25.80
N GLN A 496 1.35 -31.83 25.62
CA GLN A 496 0.74 -32.81 26.53
C GLN A 496 1.41 -32.87 27.91
N ASN A 497 2.71 -32.57 28.01
CA ASN A 497 3.46 -32.74 29.25
C ASN A 497 3.80 -31.41 29.94
N ASN A 498 3.89 -30.30 29.19
CA ASN A 498 4.46 -29.05 29.69
C ASN A 498 3.64 -27.80 29.31
N ALA A 499 2.34 -27.91 29.00
CA ALA A 499 1.55 -26.74 28.62
C ALA A 499 0.16 -26.69 29.26
N GLU A 500 -0.32 -25.49 29.52
CA GLU A 500 -1.68 -25.20 29.99
C GLU A 500 -2.44 -24.40 28.92
N LEU A 501 -3.62 -24.90 28.52
CA LEU A 501 -4.49 -24.18 27.60
C LEU A 501 -5.11 -22.96 28.32
N LYS A 502 -4.81 -21.76 27.83
CA LYS A 502 -5.34 -20.50 28.38
C LYS A 502 -6.55 -19.98 27.63
N TYR A 503 -6.57 -20.20 26.32
CA TYR A 503 -7.66 -19.75 25.46
C TYR A 503 -7.87 -20.71 24.31
N SER A 504 -9.12 -20.92 23.93
CA SER A 504 -9.47 -21.63 22.72
C SER A 504 -10.76 -21.08 22.17
N SER A 505 -10.80 -20.93 20.85
CA SER A 505 -11.92 -20.47 20.07
C SER A 505 -12.06 -21.32 18.81
N GLN A 506 -13.03 -20.97 17.96
CA GLN A 506 -13.13 -21.60 16.65
C GLN A 506 -11.87 -21.33 15.80
N PHE A 507 -11.25 -20.14 15.92
CA PHE A 507 -10.18 -19.72 15.03
C PHE A 507 -8.77 -19.91 15.58
N CYS A 508 -8.58 -19.92 16.90
CA CYS A 508 -7.25 -20.02 17.48
C CYS A 508 -7.25 -20.63 18.89
N SER A 509 -6.06 -21.07 19.31
CA SER A 509 -5.79 -21.52 20.68
C SER A 509 -4.48 -20.92 21.20
N LEU A 510 -4.41 -20.66 22.50
CA LEU A 510 -3.22 -20.16 23.19
C LEU A 510 -2.86 -21.08 24.36
N TYR A 511 -1.60 -21.49 24.41
CA TYR A 511 -1.04 -22.34 25.45
C TYR A 511 0.09 -21.60 26.16
N GLU A 512 0.13 -21.68 27.48
CA GLU A 512 1.28 -21.28 28.32
C GLU A 512 2.14 -22.51 28.59
N LEU A 513 3.45 -22.41 28.40
CA LEU A 513 4.41 -23.47 28.70
C LEU A 513 4.85 -23.39 30.18
N ARG A 514 4.98 -24.55 30.83
CA ARG A 514 5.32 -24.71 32.25
C ARG A 514 6.79 -25.02 32.49
#